data_AF-A0A8K0T8X3-F1
#
_entry.id   AF-A0A8K0T8X3-F1
#
_cell.length_a   1.000
_cell.length_b   1.000
_cell.length_c   1.000
_cell.angle_alpha   90.00
_cell.angle_beta   90.00
_cell.angle_gamma   90.00
#
_symmetry.space_group_name_H-M   'P 1'
#
loop_
_entity.id
_entity.type
_entity.pdbx_description
1 polymer ?
#
loop_
_entity_poly.entity_id
_entity_poly.type
_entity_poly.pdbx_seq_one_letter_code
_entity_poly.pdbx_strand_id
1 'polypeptide(L)'
;MSHSKRNTSRSVFTSYERSLAKAAWSSNSARLQRDSFLPFGSCYLCLETARDPVACSHGDIFCRECAVSNLVAQKKEIKRTSRARARLEAELHDAALQEDEQAQQSAVREFELIQAGLKPIKPSKTDQAGAIESRSGEKRKAATDEETPSEDRHKARKVLGETKGEKTRSTWAPSQRHDTEALQKAATLAKNVKSEPVCPASQAGTQHRYSLKSLKPIIFTEEVDDSNPDSMRRKCPSCMKTLGNASQPLMAINCGHVLCRNCVVKLVAPAKAASKQEPQMCFVCDQELSTGDEKNDPEHPRVGEFRGLVELRSEGTGFSARGGNTIQREGVAFQC
;
A
#
# COMPACT_ATOMS: atom_id res chain seq x y z
N MET A 1 2.34 -8.86 -61.17
CA MET A 1 3.15 -7.71 -60.70
C MET A 1 2.67 -7.31 -59.31
N SER A 2 3.41 -7.66 -58.26
CA SER A 2 3.02 -7.40 -56.87
C SER A 2 3.17 -5.91 -56.53
N HIS A 3 2.04 -5.22 -56.36
CA HIS A 3 2.00 -3.79 -56.09
C HIS A 3 1.67 -3.45 -54.62
N SER A 4 2.07 -4.29 -53.65
CA SER A 4 1.77 -4.04 -52.23
C SER A 4 3.01 -3.79 -51.35
N LYS A 5 4.21 -3.64 -51.93
CA LYS A 5 5.45 -3.34 -51.19
C LYS A 5 5.93 -1.88 -51.34
N ARG A 6 5.05 -0.92 -51.60
CA ARG A 6 5.42 0.51 -51.64
C ARG A 6 4.92 1.24 -50.39
N ASN A 7 5.90 1.71 -49.63
CA ASN A 7 5.81 2.52 -48.42
C ASN A 7 5.36 3.96 -48.74
N THR A 8 4.15 4.12 -49.29
CA THR A 8 3.66 5.44 -49.73
C THR A 8 2.18 5.72 -49.38
N SER A 9 1.45 4.79 -48.78
CA SER A 9 0.11 5.03 -48.18
C SER A 9 0.21 4.92 -46.65
N ARG A 10 0.70 6.01 -46.05
CA ARG A 10 1.16 6.19 -44.67
C ARG A 10 0.38 5.41 -43.59
N SER A 11 1.01 4.35 -43.08
CA SER A 11 1.04 4.14 -41.64
C SER A 11 2.48 4.43 -41.21
N VAL A 12 2.65 5.27 -40.21
CA VAL A 12 3.95 5.82 -39.77
C VAL A 12 4.96 4.73 -39.36
N PHE A 13 4.48 3.50 -39.18
CA PHE A 13 5.27 2.34 -38.78
C PHE A 13 5.21 1.20 -39.79
N THR A 14 6.33 0.52 -40.02
CA THR A 14 6.34 -0.75 -40.76
C THR A 14 5.53 -1.84 -40.02
N SER A 15 5.18 -2.94 -40.70
CA SER A 15 4.50 -4.06 -40.03
C SER A 15 5.34 -4.67 -38.90
N TYR A 16 6.66 -4.70 -39.09
CA TYR A 16 7.64 -5.15 -38.10
C TYR A 16 7.76 -4.19 -36.91
N GLU A 17 7.80 -2.87 -37.15
CA GLU A 17 7.77 -1.89 -36.05
C GLU A 17 6.46 -1.96 -35.27
N ARG A 18 5.33 -2.23 -35.94
CA ARG A 18 4.05 -2.45 -35.27
C ARG A 18 4.03 -3.71 -34.41
N SER A 19 4.65 -4.80 -34.86
CA SER A 19 4.74 -6.01 -34.03
C SER A 19 5.65 -5.78 -32.81
N LEU A 20 6.75 -5.04 -32.95
CA LEU A 20 7.60 -4.64 -31.83
C LEU A 20 6.86 -3.71 -30.85
N ALA A 21 6.16 -2.69 -31.37
CA ALA A 21 5.37 -1.78 -30.55
C ALA A 21 4.24 -2.52 -29.82
N LYS A 22 3.59 -3.48 -30.49
CA LYS A 22 2.56 -4.34 -29.89
C LYS A 22 3.17 -5.26 -28.83
N ALA A 23 4.32 -5.87 -29.07
CA ALA A 23 5.00 -6.69 -28.08
C ALA A 23 5.44 -5.89 -26.84
N ALA A 24 5.89 -4.65 -27.03
CA ALA A 24 6.41 -3.79 -25.96
C ALA A 24 5.32 -3.11 -25.12
N TRP A 25 4.25 -2.62 -25.76
CA TRP A 25 3.26 -1.74 -25.12
C TRP A 25 1.83 -2.29 -25.08
N SER A 26 1.47 -3.27 -25.91
CA SER A 26 0.11 -3.84 -25.83
C SER A 26 -0.06 -4.75 -24.62
N SER A 27 -1.31 -4.91 -24.21
CA SER A 27 -1.68 -5.85 -23.18
C SER A 27 -1.39 -7.28 -23.64
N ASN A 28 -0.34 -7.89 -23.11
CA ASN A 28 0.05 -9.25 -23.44
C ASN A 28 -0.31 -10.17 -22.27
N SER A 29 -0.92 -11.31 -22.59
CA SER A 29 -1.11 -12.40 -21.64
C SER A 29 -0.23 -13.59 -22.01
N ALA A 30 0.48 -14.15 -21.05
CA ALA A 30 1.35 -15.30 -21.25
C ALA A 30 1.04 -16.37 -20.22
N ARG A 31 0.92 -17.63 -20.67
CA ARG A 31 0.71 -18.77 -19.78
C ARG A 31 2.04 -19.23 -19.20
N LEU A 32 2.17 -19.29 -17.88
CA LEU A 32 3.39 -19.76 -17.23
C LEU A 32 3.52 -21.29 -17.33
N GLN A 33 4.76 -21.76 -17.38
CA GLN A 33 5.06 -23.19 -17.41
C GLN A 33 5.49 -23.66 -16.02
N ARG A 34 5.62 -24.99 -15.83
CA ARG A 34 6.03 -25.58 -14.55
C ARG A 34 7.32 -24.95 -14.01
N ASP A 35 8.26 -24.64 -14.89
CA ASP A 35 9.58 -24.11 -14.54
C ASP A 35 9.52 -22.65 -14.04
N SER A 36 8.40 -21.97 -14.26
CA SER A 36 8.16 -20.64 -13.70
C SER A 36 7.64 -20.67 -12.26
N PHE A 37 7.33 -21.87 -11.73
CA PHE A 37 6.87 -22.04 -10.36
C PHE A 37 8.00 -22.50 -9.46
N LEU A 38 8.06 -21.90 -8.28
CA LEU A 38 8.98 -22.31 -7.24
C LEU A 38 8.59 -23.69 -6.71
N PRO A 39 9.57 -24.58 -6.40
CA PRO A 39 9.29 -25.84 -5.73
C PRO A 39 8.59 -25.64 -4.38
N PHE A 40 7.88 -26.67 -3.94
CA PHE A 40 7.21 -26.63 -2.65
C PHE A 40 8.23 -26.47 -1.52
N GLY A 41 7.99 -25.53 -0.61
CA GLY A 41 8.85 -25.34 0.56
C GLY A 41 10.08 -24.46 0.31
N SER A 42 10.13 -23.78 -0.83
CA SER A 42 11.11 -22.73 -1.07
C SER A 42 10.74 -21.44 -0.32
N CYS A 43 11.76 -20.67 0.05
CA CYS A 43 11.61 -19.39 0.74
C CYS A 43 11.28 -18.28 -0.26
N TYR A 44 10.28 -17.45 0.04
CA TYR A 44 9.88 -16.33 -0.82
C TYR A 44 10.92 -15.19 -0.93
N LEU A 45 11.92 -15.16 -0.05
CA LEU A 45 12.95 -14.11 -0.04
C LEU A 45 14.25 -14.53 -0.75
N CYS A 46 14.75 -15.74 -0.49
CA CYS A 46 15.97 -16.24 -1.14
C CYS A 46 15.70 -17.16 -2.34
N LEU A 47 14.45 -17.57 -2.56
CA LEU A 47 14.02 -18.44 -3.67
C LEU A 47 14.59 -19.87 -3.67
N GLU A 48 15.44 -20.19 -2.70
CA GLU A 48 15.96 -21.53 -2.46
C GLU A 48 15.05 -22.35 -1.53
N THR A 49 15.31 -23.65 -1.42
CA THR A 49 14.67 -24.51 -0.41
C THR A 49 14.87 -23.91 0.98
N ALA A 50 13.78 -23.69 1.71
CA ALA A 50 13.84 -22.96 2.97
C ALA A 50 14.59 -23.75 4.05
N ARG A 51 15.61 -23.11 4.64
CA ARG A 51 16.36 -23.58 5.83
C ARG A 51 15.71 -23.00 7.08
N ASP A 52 15.52 -23.83 8.11
CA ASP A 52 14.72 -23.48 9.30
C ASP A 52 13.41 -22.76 8.91
N PRO A 53 12.51 -23.47 8.22
CA PRO A 53 11.36 -22.85 7.59
C PRO A 53 10.40 -22.27 8.64
N VAL A 54 9.94 -21.05 8.38
CA VAL A 54 8.92 -20.35 9.18
C VAL A 54 7.78 -19.90 8.27
N ALA A 55 6.55 -19.99 8.76
CA ALA A 55 5.34 -19.57 8.08
C ALA A 55 4.78 -18.26 8.66
N CYS A 56 4.20 -17.43 7.79
CA CYS A 56 3.29 -16.36 8.21
C CYS A 56 1.88 -16.90 8.52
N SER A 57 1.01 -16.07 9.11
CA SER A 57 -0.41 -16.37 9.35
C SER A 57 -1.18 -16.77 8.09
N HIS A 58 -0.74 -16.29 6.92
CA HIS A 58 -1.32 -16.64 5.61
C HIS A 58 -0.67 -17.85 4.94
N GLY A 59 0.31 -18.50 5.58
CA GLY A 59 0.95 -19.71 5.09
C GLY A 59 2.11 -19.50 4.10
N ASP A 60 2.65 -18.29 3.98
CA ASP A 60 3.88 -18.04 3.20
C ASP A 60 5.12 -18.55 3.92
N ILE A 61 6.00 -19.24 3.18
CA ILE A 61 7.20 -19.90 3.72
C ILE A 61 8.44 -19.02 3.57
N PHE A 62 9.21 -18.88 4.64
CA PHE A 62 10.47 -18.15 4.66
C PHE A 62 11.55 -18.93 5.40
N CYS A 63 12.82 -18.66 5.11
CA CYS A 63 13.89 -19.00 6.04
C CYS A 63 13.80 -18.09 7.27
N ARG A 64 14.08 -18.62 8.46
CA ARG A 64 14.08 -17.82 9.70
C ARG A 64 15.00 -16.61 9.63
N GLU A 65 16.17 -16.75 9.02
CA GLU A 65 17.12 -15.64 8.85
C GLU A 65 16.60 -14.55 7.90
N CYS A 66 16.03 -14.94 6.74
CA CYS A 66 15.52 -14.01 5.74
C CYS A 66 14.31 -13.24 6.28
N ALA A 67 13.43 -13.94 6.99
CA ALA A 67 12.29 -13.36 7.68
C ALA A 67 12.70 -12.24 8.65
N VAL A 68 13.66 -12.54 9.52
CA VAL A 68 14.15 -11.61 10.55
C VAL A 68 14.91 -10.44 9.92
N SER A 69 15.76 -10.70 8.91
CA SER A 69 16.52 -9.64 8.25
C SER A 69 15.60 -8.65 7.52
N ASN A 70 14.56 -9.15 6.84
CA ASN A 70 13.55 -8.32 6.21
C ASN A 70 12.76 -7.49 7.24
N LEU A 71 12.34 -8.11 8.35
CA LEU A 71 11.67 -7.38 9.43
C LEU A 71 12.51 -6.22 9.98
N VAL A 72 13.81 -6.45 10.18
CA VAL A 72 14.73 -5.41 10.64
C VAL A 72 14.89 -4.32 9.57
N ALA A 73 15.01 -4.69 8.30
CA ALA A 73 15.10 -3.74 7.19
C ALA A 73 13.85 -2.86 7.09
N GLN A 74 12.65 -3.46 7.13
CA GLN A 74 11.38 -2.74 7.11
C GLN A 74 11.25 -1.80 8.31
N LYS A 75 11.60 -2.24 9.53
CA LYS A 75 11.57 -1.38 10.72
C LYS A 75 12.53 -0.20 10.60
N LYS A 76 13.73 -0.41 10.03
CA LYS A 76 14.69 0.68 9.78
C LYS A 76 14.14 1.68 8.75
N GLU A 77 13.52 1.20 7.68
CA GLU A 77 12.94 2.05 6.65
C GLU A 77 11.70 2.81 7.16
N ILE A 78 10.83 2.16 7.94
CA ILE A 78 9.70 2.81 8.62
C ILE A 78 10.21 3.89 9.59
N LYS A 79 11.30 3.63 10.32
CA LYS A 79 11.93 4.63 11.20
C LYS A 79 12.54 5.80 10.43
N ARG A 80 13.15 5.54 9.26
CA ARG A 80 13.73 6.57 8.39
C ARG A 80 12.63 7.46 7.80
N THR A 81 11.61 6.84 7.22
CA THR A 81 10.48 7.53 6.62
C THR A 81 9.68 8.31 7.66
N SER A 82 9.36 7.73 8.82
CA SER A 82 8.68 8.44 9.92
C SER A 82 9.46 9.67 10.42
N ARG A 83 10.79 9.60 10.52
CA ARG A 83 11.63 10.77 10.84
C ARG A 83 11.57 11.85 9.77
N ALA A 84 11.60 11.47 8.49
CA ALA A 84 11.45 12.42 7.40
C ALA A 84 10.07 13.09 7.41
N ARG A 85 9.01 12.32 7.73
CA ARG A 85 7.65 12.86 7.91
C ARG A 85 7.57 13.85 9.06
N ALA A 86 8.10 13.50 10.23
CA ALA A 86 8.11 14.39 11.38
C ALA A 86 8.86 15.71 11.11
N ARG A 87 9.96 15.67 10.34
CA ARG A 87 10.67 16.89 9.91
C ARG A 87 9.82 17.75 8.99
N LEU A 88 9.20 17.14 7.97
CA LEU A 88 8.34 17.85 7.04
C LEU A 88 7.10 18.45 7.73
N GLU A 89 6.52 17.73 8.69
CA GLU A 89 5.41 18.25 9.52
C GLU A 89 5.84 19.41 10.40
N ALA A 90 7.05 19.39 10.96
CA ALA A 90 7.61 20.52 11.73
C ALA A 90 7.85 21.74 10.83
N GLU A 91 8.47 21.57 9.66
CA GLU A 91 8.69 22.66 8.69
C GLU A 91 7.38 23.29 8.23
N LEU A 92 6.34 22.49 8.00
CA LEU A 92 5.01 22.99 7.67
C LEU A 92 4.34 23.75 8.81
N HIS A 93 4.52 23.28 10.05
CA HIS A 93 3.99 23.96 11.23
C HIS A 93 4.67 25.32 11.43
N ASP A 94 6.00 25.38 11.31
CA ASP A 94 6.77 26.61 11.43
C ASP A 94 6.41 27.61 10.32
N ALA A 95 6.22 27.14 9.09
CA ALA A 95 5.76 27.97 7.98
C ALA A 95 4.35 28.54 8.24
N ALA A 96 3.44 27.75 8.81
CA ALA A 96 2.10 28.22 9.15
C ALA A 96 2.12 29.30 10.24
N LEU A 97 2.97 29.15 11.27
CA LEU A 97 3.16 30.19 12.30
C LEU A 97 3.69 31.49 11.69
N GLN A 98 4.67 31.41 10.79
CA GLN A 98 5.20 32.60 10.10
C GLN A 98 4.13 33.28 9.24
N GLU A 99 3.28 32.52 8.55
CA GLU A 99 2.16 33.07 7.78
C GLU A 99 1.14 33.78 8.69
N ASP A 100 0.82 33.21 9.85
CA ASP A 100 -0.11 33.80 10.81
C ASP A 100 0.45 35.08 11.43
N GLU A 101 1.73 35.11 11.78
CA GLU A 101 2.42 36.32 12.28
C GLU A 101 2.43 37.43 11.21
N GLN A 102 2.74 37.08 9.95
CA GLN A 102 2.70 38.03 8.84
C GLN A 102 1.29 38.56 8.57
N ALA A 103 0.27 37.70 8.68
CA ALA A 103 -1.13 38.09 8.56
C ALA A 103 -1.55 39.06 9.67
N GLN A 104 -1.13 38.80 10.92
CA GLN A 104 -1.38 39.70 12.04
C GLN A 104 -0.71 41.06 11.84
N GLN A 105 0.57 41.09 11.46
CA GLN A 105 1.29 42.34 11.18
C GLN A 105 0.65 43.13 10.03
N SER A 106 0.19 42.44 8.99
CA SER A 106 -0.48 43.07 7.85
C SER A 106 -1.84 43.66 8.25
N ALA A 107 -2.62 42.95 9.07
CA ALA A 107 -3.89 43.43 9.59
C ALA A 107 -3.73 44.67 10.48
N VAL A 108 -2.71 44.69 11.34
CA VAL A 108 -2.38 45.88 12.15
C VAL A 108 -2.01 47.08 11.26
N ARG A 109 -1.15 46.88 10.26
CA ARG A 109 -0.78 47.95 9.31
C ARG A 109 -1.97 48.47 8.51
N GLU A 110 -2.85 47.57 8.07
CA GLU A 110 -4.07 47.94 7.37
C GLU A 110 -4.99 48.77 8.26
N PHE A 111 -5.14 48.37 9.53
CA PHE A 111 -5.91 49.12 10.51
C PHE A 111 -5.30 50.51 10.76
N GLU A 112 -3.98 50.62 10.94
CA GLU A 112 -3.27 51.90 11.10
C GLU A 112 -3.48 52.83 9.89
N LEU A 113 -3.42 52.31 8.67
CA LEU A 113 -3.68 53.05 7.44
C LEU A 113 -5.13 53.58 7.38
N ILE A 114 -6.10 52.74 7.77
CA ILE A 114 -7.51 53.13 7.85
C ILE A 114 -7.71 54.25 8.89
N GLN A 115 -7.07 54.17 10.06
CA GLN A 115 -7.13 55.21 11.09
C GLN A 115 -6.47 56.53 10.63
N ALA A 116 -5.39 56.45 9.86
CA ALA A 116 -4.73 57.61 9.25
C ALA A 116 -5.56 58.30 8.15
N GLY A 117 -6.77 57.82 7.85
CA GLY A 117 -7.66 58.38 6.83
C GLY A 117 -7.27 58.02 5.39
N LEU A 118 -6.26 57.16 5.21
CA LEU A 118 -5.84 56.64 3.93
C LEU A 118 -6.71 55.42 3.58
N LYS A 119 -7.69 55.60 2.69
CA LYS A 119 -8.50 54.48 2.19
C LYS A 119 -7.56 53.45 1.55
N PRO A 120 -7.64 52.15 1.92
CA PRO A 120 -6.85 51.13 1.26
C PRO A 120 -7.21 51.15 -0.23
N ILE A 121 -6.19 51.35 -1.08
CA ILE A 121 -6.36 51.33 -2.53
C ILE A 121 -6.70 49.88 -2.90
N LYS A 122 -7.99 49.54 -2.92
CA LYS A 122 -8.46 48.39 -3.69
C LYS A 122 -8.10 48.67 -5.14
N PRO A 123 -7.50 47.74 -5.89
CA PRO A 123 -7.30 47.92 -7.33
C PRO A 123 -8.69 47.97 -7.99
N SER A 124 -9.23 49.18 -8.10
CA SER A 124 -10.38 49.49 -8.92
C SER A 124 -9.98 49.18 -10.35
N LYS A 125 -10.77 48.36 -11.03
CA LYS A 125 -10.76 48.28 -12.49
C LYS A 125 -10.97 49.71 -13.00
N THR A 126 -9.93 50.27 -13.60
CA THR A 126 -10.09 51.45 -14.44
C THR A 126 -10.73 50.96 -15.72
N ASP A 127 -11.98 51.33 -15.95
CA ASP A 127 -12.34 51.91 -17.24
C ASP A 127 -13.60 52.78 -17.12
N GLN A 128 -13.35 54.03 -17.48
CA GLN A 128 -14.25 55.07 -17.97
C GLN A 128 -14.90 56.05 -16.99
N ALA A 129 -14.61 57.31 -17.33
CA ALA A 129 -14.97 58.55 -16.69
C ALA A 129 -16.46 58.87 -16.84
N GLY A 130 -17.01 59.57 -15.85
CA GLY A 130 -18.24 60.33 -16.03
C GLY A 130 -19.04 60.58 -14.76
N ALA A 131 -19.12 61.86 -14.41
CA ALA A 131 -20.17 62.51 -13.62
C ALA A 131 -20.06 62.55 -12.08
N ILE A 132 -20.36 63.77 -11.62
CA ILE A 132 -20.30 64.35 -10.29
C ILE A 132 -21.64 64.10 -9.56
N GLU A 133 -21.59 64.18 -8.22
CA GLU A 133 -22.64 64.51 -7.22
C GLU A 133 -22.87 63.37 -6.21
N SER A 134 -22.48 63.47 -4.93
CA SER A 134 -22.88 64.35 -3.81
C SER A 134 -23.72 63.58 -2.77
N ARG A 135 -23.32 63.71 -1.49
CA ARG A 135 -24.09 63.55 -0.24
C ARG A 135 -24.53 62.14 0.19
N SER A 136 -24.04 61.70 1.36
CA SER A 136 -24.80 61.77 2.62
C SER A 136 -23.98 61.17 3.76
N GLY A 137 -23.98 61.83 4.92
CA GLY A 137 -23.47 61.27 6.16
C GLY A 137 -24.56 60.45 6.84
N GLU A 138 -24.24 59.24 7.27
CA GLU A 138 -25.07 58.47 8.20
C GLU A 138 -24.19 58.04 9.38
N LYS A 139 -24.59 58.47 10.58
CA LYS A 139 -23.95 58.20 11.87
C LYS A 139 -24.67 57.03 12.55
N ARG A 140 -23.86 56.10 13.10
CA ARG A 140 -24.16 55.07 14.14
C ARG A 140 -24.76 53.75 13.63
N LYS A 141 -24.50 52.58 14.22
CA LYS A 141 -24.09 52.24 15.58
C LYS A 141 -23.06 51.10 15.58
N ALA A 142 -22.05 51.20 16.42
CA ALA A 142 -21.29 50.06 16.89
C ALA A 142 -22.24 49.17 17.71
N ALA A 143 -22.68 48.07 17.12
CA ALA A 143 -23.10 46.89 17.88
C ALA A 143 -21.83 46.07 18.08
N THR A 144 -21.33 46.05 19.31
CA THR A 144 -20.35 45.07 19.78
C THR A 144 -21.06 43.73 19.81
N ASP A 145 -21.06 43.03 18.69
CA ASP A 145 -21.27 41.59 18.67
C ASP A 145 -19.94 40.98 19.13
N GLU A 146 -19.98 40.20 20.21
CA GLU A 146 -18.87 39.38 20.70
C GLU A 146 -18.65 38.22 19.69
N GLU A 147 -18.33 38.55 18.45
CA GLU A 147 -17.77 37.58 17.51
C GLU A 147 -16.35 37.29 17.99
N THR A 148 -16.08 36.02 18.28
CA THR A 148 -14.80 35.60 18.81
C THR A 148 -13.67 36.04 17.86
N PRO A 149 -12.49 36.47 18.37
CA PRO A 149 -11.37 36.90 17.51
C PRO A 149 -10.94 35.87 16.44
N SER A 150 -11.36 34.62 16.61
CA SER A 150 -11.23 33.50 15.69
C SER A 150 -12.01 33.69 14.37
N GLU A 151 -13.26 34.16 14.44
CA GLU A 151 -14.15 34.23 13.28
C GLU A 151 -13.81 35.41 12.37
N ASP A 152 -13.43 36.56 12.95
CA ASP A 152 -12.90 37.70 12.21
C ASP A 152 -11.57 37.39 11.53
N ARG A 153 -10.69 36.60 12.16
CA ARG A 153 -9.46 36.09 11.55
C ARG A 153 -9.73 35.23 10.32
N HIS A 154 -10.75 34.36 10.37
CA HIS A 154 -11.16 33.54 9.24
C HIS A 154 -11.76 34.36 8.08
N LYS A 155 -12.54 35.40 8.40
CA LYS A 155 -13.11 36.33 7.41
C LYS A 155 -12.01 37.17 6.73
N ALA A 156 -11.05 37.70 7.49
CA ALA A 156 -9.90 38.44 6.95
C ALA A 156 -9.00 37.58 6.05
N ARG A 157 -8.76 36.31 6.41
CA ARG A 157 -7.99 35.35 5.60
C ARG A 157 -8.65 35.05 4.25
N LYS A 158 -9.99 34.98 4.19
CA LYS A 158 -10.74 34.80 2.92
C LYS A 158 -10.58 35.99 1.99
N VAL A 159 -10.71 37.22 2.51
CA VAL A 159 -10.63 38.45 1.71
C VAL A 159 -9.21 38.68 1.15
N LEU A 160 -8.16 38.34 1.92
CA LEU A 160 -6.77 38.34 1.42
C LEU A 160 -6.49 37.21 0.42
N GLY A 161 -7.12 36.03 0.58
CA GLY A 161 -6.99 34.93 -0.38
C GLY A 161 -7.60 35.26 -1.75
N GLU A 162 -8.77 35.90 -1.77
CA GLU A 162 -9.46 36.30 -3.00
C GLU A 162 -8.72 37.43 -3.75
N THR A 163 -8.10 38.37 -3.04
CA THR A 163 -7.30 39.46 -3.67
C THR A 163 -5.91 39.02 -4.13
N LYS A 164 -5.40 37.88 -3.63
CA LYS A 164 -4.14 37.26 -4.05
C LYS A 164 -4.33 36.30 -5.23
N GLY A 165 -5.56 35.81 -5.46
CA GLY A 165 -5.93 34.93 -6.57
C GLY A 165 -5.91 35.59 -7.96
N GLU A 166 -5.89 36.92 -8.03
CA GLU A 166 -6.02 37.68 -9.29
C GLU A 166 -4.76 38.48 -9.67
N LYS A 167 -3.59 38.10 -9.12
CA LYS A 167 -2.30 38.70 -9.46
C LYS A 167 -1.38 37.66 -10.09
N THR A 168 -1.28 37.76 -11.43
CA THR A 168 -0.26 37.18 -12.32
C THR A 168 0.24 35.78 -11.97
N ARG A 169 -0.22 34.77 -12.73
CA ARG A 169 0.33 33.40 -12.72
C ARG A 169 1.78 33.41 -13.22
N SER A 170 2.72 33.83 -12.39
CA SER A 170 4.15 33.78 -12.72
C SER A 170 4.83 32.78 -11.78
N THR A 171 5.13 31.60 -12.31
CA THR A 171 5.81 30.48 -11.63
C THR A 171 7.16 30.86 -11.01
N TRP A 172 7.71 32.04 -11.35
CA TRP A 172 9.04 32.51 -10.98
C TRP A 172 9.06 33.51 -9.81
N ALA A 173 7.90 33.96 -9.31
CA ALA A 173 7.84 34.86 -8.16
C ALA A 173 8.09 34.08 -6.85
N PRO A 174 9.11 34.43 -6.04
CA PRO A 174 9.44 33.70 -4.81
C PRO A 174 8.30 33.60 -3.79
N SER A 175 7.35 34.56 -3.80
CA SER A 175 6.18 34.61 -2.94
C SER A 175 4.97 33.78 -3.42
N GLN A 176 5.06 33.16 -4.61
CA GLN A 176 4.07 32.26 -5.20
C GLN A 176 4.65 30.86 -5.47
N ARG A 177 5.81 30.52 -4.90
CA ARG A 177 6.34 29.16 -5.06
C ARG A 177 5.32 28.18 -4.50
N HIS A 178 4.94 27.21 -5.33
CA HIS A 178 4.09 26.08 -4.98
C HIS A 178 4.68 25.20 -3.86
N ASP A 179 5.78 25.60 -3.22
CA ASP A 179 6.50 24.83 -2.22
C ASP A 179 5.60 24.55 -1.00
N THR A 180 4.80 25.51 -0.53
CA THR A 180 3.88 25.27 0.60
C THR A 180 2.74 24.32 0.23
N GLU A 181 2.12 24.48 -0.94
CA GLU A 181 1.10 23.56 -1.45
C GLU A 181 1.67 22.16 -1.76
N ALA A 182 2.89 22.08 -2.29
CA ALA A 182 3.58 20.84 -2.59
C ALA A 182 4.03 20.12 -1.31
N LEU A 183 4.49 20.86 -0.30
CA LEU A 183 4.80 20.33 1.03
C LEU A 183 3.52 19.86 1.73
N GLN A 184 2.41 20.60 1.64
CA GLN A 184 1.11 20.18 2.19
C GLN A 184 0.56 18.92 1.48
N LYS A 185 0.70 18.84 0.15
CA LYS A 185 0.37 17.63 -0.62
C LYS A 185 1.29 16.46 -0.24
N ALA A 186 2.58 16.70 -0.05
CA ALA A 186 3.53 15.68 0.42
C ALA A 186 3.20 15.21 1.84
N ALA A 187 2.79 16.11 2.74
CA ALA A 187 2.38 15.77 4.11
C ALA A 187 1.08 14.95 4.14
N THR A 188 0.09 15.32 3.35
CA THR A 188 -1.18 14.57 3.27
C THR A 188 -0.97 13.17 2.70
N LEU A 189 -0.14 13.02 1.66
CA LEU A 189 0.28 11.71 1.15
C LEU A 189 1.06 10.91 2.19
N ALA A 190 1.94 11.56 2.95
CA ALA A 190 2.75 10.94 3.98
C ALA A 190 1.95 10.45 5.20
N LYS A 191 0.86 11.13 5.57
CA LYS A 191 -0.04 10.75 6.68
C LYS A 191 -0.79 9.44 6.41
N ASN A 192 -1.01 9.08 5.15
CA ASN A 192 -1.80 7.91 4.77
C ASN A 192 -1.02 6.58 4.74
N VAL A 193 0.29 6.60 4.97
CA VAL A 193 1.12 5.40 4.90
C VAL A 193 1.25 4.77 6.28
N LYS A 194 0.48 3.69 6.51
CA LYS A 194 0.50 2.87 7.72
C LYS A 194 1.90 2.33 8.00
N SER A 195 2.35 2.46 9.25
CA SER A 195 3.73 2.34 9.71
C SER A 195 4.11 0.97 10.24
N GLU A 196 3.58 -0.09 9.63
CA GLU A 196 3.79 -1.46 10.10
C GLU A 196 4.48 -2.32 9.05
N PRO A 197 5.32 -3.28 9.49
CA PRO A 197 5.96 -4.22 8.58
C PRO A 197 4.92 -5.07 7.83
N VAL A 198 5.11 -5.21 6.53
CA VAL A 198 4.23 -5.92 5.60
C VAL A 198 4.93 -7.16 5.09
N CYS A 199 4.18 -8.26 4.95
CA CYS A 199 4.72 -9.49 4.38
C CYS A 199 5.17 -9.27 2.92
N PRO A 200 6.41 -9.62 2.54
CA PRO A 200 6.91 -9.44 1.17
C PRO A 200 6.18 -10.32 0.14
N ALA A 201 5.59 -11.43 0.57
CA ALA A 201 4.83 -12.34 -0.28
C ALA A 201 3.35 -11.94 -0.41
N SER A 202 2.91 -10.88 0.28
CA SER A 202 1.53 -10.41 0.19
C SER A 202 1.25 -9.70 -1.14
N GLN A 203 0.11 -10.00 -1.77
CA GLN A 203 -0.34 -9.29 -2.96
C GLN A 203 -0.94 -7.94 -2.58
N ALA A 204 -0.99 -6.99 -3.52
CA ALA A 204 -1.53 -5.65 -3.29
C ALA A 204 -2.97 -5.65 -2.72
N GLY A 205 -3.78 -6.66 -3.05
CA GLY A 205 -5.15 -6.82 -2.51
C GLY A 205 -5.25 -7.59 -1.19
N THR A 206 -4.19 -8.27 -0.74
CA THR A 206 -4.16 -9.11 0.49
C THR A 206 -2.95 -8.80 1.36
N GLN A 207 -2.63 -7.51 1.47
CA GLN A 207 -1.58 -7.03 2.36
C GLN A 207 -1.92 -7.37 3.80
N HIS A 208 -0.99 -8.05 4.48
CA HIS A 208 -1.11 -8.38 5.88
C HIS A 208 0.16 -8.00 6.62
N ARG A 209 -0.03 -7.76 7.92
CA ARG A 209 1.03 -7.39 8.84
C ARG A 209 1.90 -8.61 9.13
N TYR A 210 3.20 -8.39 9.19
CA TYR A 210 4.19 -9.44 9.42
C TYR A 210 5.04 -9.08 10.63
N SER A 211 5.05 -9.93 11.67
CA SER A 211 5.79 -9.72 12.91
C SER A 211 6.49 -11.00 13.37
N LEU A 212 7.46 -10.88 14.28
CA LEU A 212 8.13 -12.05 14.86
C LEU A 212 7.17 -12.98 15.61
N LYS A 213 6.09 -12.43 16.18
CA LYS A 213 5.07 -13.23 16.90
C LYS A 213 4.13 -13.98 15.96
N SER A 214 3.87 -13.43 14.77
CA SER A 214 3.04 -14.07 13.76
C SER A 214 3.80 -15.15 12.99
N LEU A 215 5.12 -15.21 13.13
CA LEU A 215 5.95 -16.25 12.53
C LEU A 215 5.87 -17.53 13.35
N LYS A 216 5.45 -18.61 12.71
CA LYS A 216 5.38 -19.94 13.30
C LYS A 216 6.43 -20.85 12.66
N PRO A 217 7.21 -21.61 13.44
CA PRO A 217 8.17 -22.57 12.87
C PRO A 217 7.41 -23.70 12.18
N ILE A 218 7.92 -24.13 11.03
CA ILE A 218 7.41 -25.27 10.28
C ILE A 218 8.33 -26.47 10.55
N ILE A 219 7.74 -27.61 10.88
CA ILE A 219 8.44 -28.88 11.05
C ILE A 219 8.04 -29.78 9.89
N PHE A 220 8.95 -29.93 8.93
CA PHE A 220 8.80 -30.89 7.85
C PHE A 220 9.37 -32.25 8.26
N THR A 221 8.67 -33.31 7.89
CA THR A 221 9.24 -34.66 7.90
C THR A 221 10.04 -34.82 6.61
N GLU A 222 11.35 -34.86 6.75
CA GLU A 222 12.30 -34.94 5.64
C GLU A 222 12.92 -36.33 5.59
N GLU A 223 12.98 -36.91 4.40
CA GLU A 223 13.80 -38.08 4.13
C GLU A 223 14.96 -37.64 3.21
N VAL A 224 16.16 -38.05 3.59
CA VAL A 224 17.36 -37.87 2.77
C VAL A 224 17.42 -39.04 1.80
N ASP A 225 17.42 -38.74 0.49
CA ASP A 225 17.68 -39.77 -0.51
C ASP A 225 19.18 -40.13 -0.46
N ASP A 226 19.52 -41.41 -0.22
CA ASP A 226 20.92 -41.89 -0.18
C ASP A 226 21.71 -41.62 -1.47
N SER A 227 21.00 -41.43 -2.59
CA SER A 227 21.59 -41.22 -3.92
C SER A 227 22.07 -39.79 -4.18
N ASN A 228 21.49 -38.79 -3.52
CA ASN A 228 21.89 -37.40 -3.69
C ASN A 228 21.56 -36.59 -2.42
N PRO A 229 22.55 -36.26 -1.58
CA PRO A 229 22.32 -35.66 -0.26
C PRO A 229 21.68 -34.26 -0.33
N ASP A 230 21.71 -33.62 -1.51
CA ASP A 230 21.17 -32.28 -1.75
C ASP A 230 19.69 -32.30 -2.14
N SER A 231 19.13 -33.46 -2.51
CA SER A 231 17.70 -33.59 -2.85
C SER A 231 16.86 -34.02 -1.65
N MET A 232 16.70 -33.11 -0.69
CA MET A 232 15.85 -33.33 0.48
C MET A 232 14.37 -33.43 0.06
N ARG A 233 13.73 -34.57 0.30
CA ARG A 233 12.31 -34.76 -0.03
C ARG A 233 11.45 -34.58 1.22
N ARG A 234 10.58 -33.59 1.19
CA ARG A 234 9.57 -33.36 2.23
C ARG A 234 8.39 -34.29 2.01
N LYS A 235 8.00 -35.03 3.03
CA LYS A 235 6.90 -36.00 2.97
C LYS A 235 5.84 -35.70 4.02
N CYS A 236 4.62 -36.17 3.75
CA CYS A 236 3.55 -36.14 4.71
C CYS A 236 3.69 -37.31 5.70
N PRO A 237 3.67 -37.09 7.02
CA PRO A 237 3.83 -38.15 8.01
C PRO A 237 2.66 -39.16 8.03
N SER A 238 1.46 -38.78 7.54
CA SER A 238 0.31 -39.69 7.51
C SER A 238 0.30 -40.64 6.30
N CYS A 239 0.67 -40.15 5.11
CA CYS A 239 0.56 -40.93 3.87
C CYS A 239 1.90 -41.25 3.21
N MET A 240 3.00 -40.74 3.75
CA MET A 240 4.38 -40.86 3.23
C MET A 240 4.57 -40.38 1.78
N LYS A 241 3.57 -39.68 1.21
CA LYS A 241 3.68 -39.06 -0.12
C LYS A 241 4.52 -37.80 -0.03
N THR A 242 5.29 -37.55 -1.07
CA THR A 242 6.05 -36.31 -1.23
C THR A 242 5.11 -35.12 -1.31
N LEU A 243 5.41 -34.08 -0.52
CA LEU A 243 4.66 -32.83 -0.51
C LEU A 243 5.11 -31.99 -1.71
N GLY A 244 4.14 -31.63 -2.56
CA GLY A 244 4.35 -30.76 -3.71
C GLY A 244 3.27 -29.70 -3.83
N ASN A 245 3.43 -28.78 -4.77
CA ASN A 245 2.49 -27.67 -5.00
C ASN A 245 1.05 -28.15 -5.26
N ALA A 246 0.88 -29.34 -5.85
CA ALA A 246 -0.43 -29.94 -6.10
C ALA A 246 -1.10 -30.55 -4.86
N SER A 247 -0.34 -30.83 -3.79
CA SER A 247 -0.84 -31.57 -2.62
C SER A 247 -1.54 -30.70 -1.57
N GLN A 248 -1.52 -29.37 -1.75
CA GLN A 248 -2.08 -28.36 -0.84
C GLN A 248 -1.78 -28.67 0.64
N PRO A 249 -0.50 -28.69 1.04
CA PRO A 249 -0.14 -29.03 2.41
C PRO A 249 -0.67 -27.98 3.40
N LEU A 250 -1.19 -28.44 4.54
CA LEU A 250 -1.62 -27.61 5.65
C LEU A 250 -0.68 -27.79 6.84
N MET A 251 -0.40 -26.70 7.53
CA MET A 251 0.40 -26.65 8.74
C MET A 251 -0.48 -26.40 9.96
N ALA A 252 -0.24 -27.12 11.05
CA ALA A 252 -0.83 -26.84 12.35
C ALA A 252 -0.15 -25.64 13.03
N ILE A 253 -0.92 -24.64 13.47
CA ILE A 253 -0.39 -23.38 14.00
C ILE A 253 0.38 -23.56 15.31
N ASN A 254 -0.05 -24.50 16.17
CA ASN A 254 0.50 -24.70 17.51
C ASN A 254 1.80 -25.52 17.48
N CYS A 255 1.85 -26.59 16.69
CA CYS A 255 2.96 -27.54 16.67
C CYS A 255 3.85 -27.46 15.43
N GLY A 256 3.43 -26.78 14.36
CA GLY A 256 4.23 -26.60 13.14
C GLY A 256 4.29 -27.81 12.20
N HIS A 257 3.66 -28.94 12.54
CA HIS A 257 3.64 -30.13 11.68
C HIS A 257 2.81 -29.90 10.41
N VAL A 258 3.30 -30.47 9.30
CA VAL A 258 2.68 -30.31 7.96
C VAL A 258 2.06 -31.61 7.47
N LEU A 259 0.81 -31.53 7.01
CA LEU A 259 0.04 -32.66 6.49
C LEU A 259 -0.53 -32.36 5.10
N CYS A 260 -0.69 -33.40 4.28
CA CYS A 260 -1.34 -33.29 2.98
C CYS A 260 -2.84 -32.97 3.12
N ARG A 261 -3.47 -32.18 2.23
CA ARG A 261 -4.91 -31.88 2.33
C ARG A 261 -5.79 -33.12 2.40
N ASN A 262 -5.49 -34.12 1.57
CA ASN A 262 -6.23 -35.39 1.56
C ASN A 262 -6.13 -36.15 2.88
N CYS A 263 -5.05 -35.97 3.62
CA CYS A 263 -4.81 -36.56 4.93
C CYS A 263 -5.61 -35.79 5.98
N VAL A 264 -5.54 -34.46 5.95
CA VAL A 264 -6.27 -33.57 6.85
C VAL A 264 -7.78 -33.79 6.75
N VAL A 265 -8.34 -33.86 5.53
CA VAL A 265 -9.78 -34.11 5.32
C VAL A 265 -10.25 -35.41 5.98
N LYS A 266 -9.38 -36.43 6.07
CA LYS A 266 -9.70 -37.73 6.68
C LYS A 266 -9.47 -37.77 8.18
N LEU A 267 -8.46 -37.04 8.67
CA LEU A 267 -8.02 -37.09 10.07
C LEU A 267 -8.66 -36.00 10.94
N VAL A 268 -9.06 -34.89 10.33
CA VAL A 268 -9.57 -33.69 11.02
C VAL A 268 -10.91 -33.32 10.41
N ALA A 269 -11.96 -33.31 11.24
CA ALA A 269 -13.28 -32.89 10.79
C ALA A 269 -13.26 -31.42 10.35
N PRO A 270 -13.93 -31.04 9.25
CA PRO A 270 -14.01 -29.66 8.83
C PRO A 270 -14.71 -28.80 9.89
N ALA A 271 -14.37 -27.52 9.97
CA ALA A 271 -14.81 -26.62 11.03
C ALA A 271 -16.34 -26.48 11.19
N LYS A 272 -17.09 -26.84 10.14
CA LYS A 272 -18.56 -26.83 10.06
C LYS A 272 -19.22 -28.10 10.61
N ALA A 273 -18.50 -29.23 10.65
CA ALA A 273 -19.00 -30.52 11.10
C ALA A 273 -18.52 -30.91 12.50
N ALA A 274 -17.47 -30.26 13.01
CA ALA A 274 -17.01 -30.45 14.38
C ALA A 274 -18.07 -29.90 15.36
N SER A 275 -18.69 -30.80 16.12
CA SER A 275 -19.46 -30.44 17.31
C SER A 275 -18.54 -29.71 18.30
N LYS A 276 -19.08 -28.79 19.10
CA LYS A 276 -18.31 -27.94 20.04
C LYS A 276 -17.55 -28.71 21.14
N GLN A 277 -17.55 -30.04 21.15
CA GLN A 277 -17.23 -30.84 22.33
C GLN A 277 -15.98 -31.72 22.22
N GLU A 278 -15.36 -31.89 21.03
CA GLU A 278 -14.12 -32.67 20.92
C GLU A 278 -12.93 -31.79 20.48
N PRO A 279 -11.84 -31.73 21.27
CA PRO A 279 -10.63 -31.03 20.88
C PRO A 279 -9.99 -31.75 19.69
N GLN A 280 -9.78 -31.03 18.59
CA GLN A 280 -9.05 -31.56 17.45
C GLN A 280 -7.57 -31.66 17.82
N MET A 281 -6.96 -32.83 17.67
CA MET A 281 -5.57 -33.07 18.01
C MET A 281 -4.70 -33.22 16.77
N CYS A 282 -3.42 -32.86 16.90
CA CYS A 282 -2.44 -33.08 15.85
C CYS A 282 -2.08 -34.55 15.75
N PHE A 283 -2.17 -35.13 14.56
CA PHE A 283 -1.83 -36.55 14.31
C PHE A 283 -0.39 -36.95 14.69
N VAL A 284 0.56 -36.00 14.74
CA VAL A 284 1.99 -36.32 14.95
C VAL A 284 2.41 -36.21 16.41
N CYS A 285 1.81 -35.28 17.17
CA CYS A 285 2.26 -34.93 18.52
C CYS A 285 1.12 -34.83 19.54
N ASP A 286 -0.10 -35.19 19.13
CA ASP A 286 -1.33 -35.16 19.93
C ASP A 286 -1.66 -33.82 20.60
N GLN A 287 -0.97 -32.73 20.20
CA GLN A 287 -1.27 -31.39 20.69
C GLN A 287 -2.59 -30.87 20.13
N GLU A 288 -3.33 -30.16 20.96
CA GLU A 288 -4.60 -29.54 20.56
C GLU A 288 -4.37 -28.49 19.44
N LEU A 289 -5.12 -28.63 18.36
CA LEU A 289 -5.18 -27.69 17.24
C LEU A 289 -6.08 -26.50 17.55
N SER A 290 -6.98 -26.62 18.53
CA SER A 290 -7.96 -25.59 18.86
C SER A 290 -7.30 -24.35 19.45
N THR A 291 -7.34 -23.24 18.73
CA THR A 291 -7.22 -21.90 19.33
C THR A 291 -8.60 -21.53 19.86
N GLY A 292 -8.70 -21.26 21.17
CA GLY A 292 -9.97 -20.94 21.84
C GLY A 292 -10.73 -19.77 21.19
N ASP A 293 -12.06 -19.83 21.28
CA ASP A 293 -13.09 -18.83 20.90
C ASP A 293 -12.60 -17.59 20.10
N GLU A 294 -12.52 -17.72 18.77
CA GLU A 294 -12.23 -16.58 17.88
C GLU A 294 -13.47 -15.72 17.62
N LYS A 295 -13.70 -14.75 18.50
CA LYS A 295 -14.46 -13.54 18.17
C LYS A 295 -13.65 -12.72 17.17
N ASN A 296 -14.03 -12.76 15.89
CA ASN A 296 -13.71 -11.77 14.84
C ASN A 296 -12.44 -10.92 15.06
N ASP A 297 -11.25 -11.55 15.09
CA ASP A 297 -10.01 -10.78 15.03
C ASP A 297 -9.70 -10.45 13.56
N PRO A 298 -9.58 -9.15 13.19
CA PRO A 298 -9.29 -8.74 11.82
C PRO A 298 -7.88 -9.10 11.33
N GLU A 299 -7.00 -9.59 12.23
CA GLU A 299 -5.64 -10.04 11.90
C GLU A 299 -5.57 -11.53 11.53
N HIS A 300 -6.60 -12.31 11.87
CA HIS A 300 -6.73 -13.73 11.50
C HIS A 300 -8.00 -13.87 10.65
N PRO A 301 -7.96 -13.48 9.37
CA PRO A 301 -9.09 -13.73 8.49
C PRO A 301 -9.38 -15.23 8.53
N ARG A 302 -10.67 -15.61 8.55
CA ARG A 302 -11.19 -16.98 8.61
C ARG A 302 -10.79 -17.83 7.40
N VAL A 303 -9.50 -17.99 7.14
CA VAL A 303 -8.95 -18.60 5.93
C VAL A 303 -8.55 -20.02 6.27
N GLY A 304 -9.55 -20.83 6.61
CA GLY A 304 -9.33 -22.24 6.87
C GLY A 304 -10.64 -23.00 6.80
N GLU A 305 -10.70 -24.01 5.94
CA GLU A 305 -11.72 -25.06 5.99
C GLU A 305 -11.67 -25.84 7.32
N PHE A 306 -10.53 -25.79 8.01
CA PHE A 306 -10.20 -26.49 9.25
C PHE A 306 -9.76 -25.51 10.34
N ARG A 307 -10.11 -25.79 11.61
CA ARG A 307 -9.72 -24.96 12.76
C ARG A 307 -8.25 -25.21 13.11
N GLY A 308 -7.49 -24.16 13.42
CA GLY A 308 -6.09 -24.29 13.86
C GLY A 308 -5.08 -24.73 12.80
N LEU A 309 -5.50 -24.79 11.54
CA LEU A 309 -4.70 -25.23 10.40
C LEU A 309 -4.64 -24.13 9.34
N VAL A 310 -3.45 -23.88 8.80
CA VAL A 310 -3.20 -22.89 7.76
C VAL A 310 -2.68 -23.61 6.51
N GLU A 311 -3.27 -23.32 5.35
CA GLU A 311 -2.79 -23.82 4.06
C GLU A 311 -1.44 -23.14 3.72
N LEU A 312 -0.39 -23.94 3.50
CA LEU A 312 0.91 -23.41 3.10
C LEU A 312 0.88 -23.04 1.62
N ARG A 313 1.24 -21.80 1.31
CA ARG A 313 1.31 -21.29 -0.06
C ARG A 313 2.65 -21.65 -0.68
N SER A 314 2.58 -22.10 -1.93
CA SER A 314 3.75 -22.56 -2.70
C SER A 314 3.89 -21.82 -4.03
N GLU A 315 3.16 -20.72 -4.22
CA GLU A 315 3.11 -19.99 -5.48
C GLU A 315 4.14 -18.86 -5.44
N GLY A 316 5.35 -19.12 -5.95
CA GLY A 316 6.52 -18.26 -5.83
C GLY A 316 6.57 -16.99 -6.69
N THR A 317 5.47 -16.59 -7.32
CA THR A 317 5.33 -15.24 -7.84
C THR A 317 3.89 -14.84 -7.55
N GLY A 318 3.65 -13.68 -6.93
CA GLY A 318 2.32 -13.25 -6.48
C GLY A 318 1.27 -13.04 -7.59
N PHE A 319 1.44 -13.64 -8.76
CA PHE A 319 0.59 -13.56 -9.95
C PHE A 319 -0.25 -14.82 -10.18
N SER A 320 0.04 -15.90 -9.48
CA SER A 320 -0.72 -17.13 -9.58
C SER A 320 -1.33 -17.40 -8.22
N ALA A 321 -2.65 -17.21 -8.11
CA ALA A 321 -3.46 -17.84 -7.09
C ALA A 321 -4.48 -18.73 -7.79
N ARG A 322 -4.54 -20.01 -7.44
CA ARG A 322 -5.68 -20.93 -7.72
C ARG A 322 -6.18 -20.89 -9.18
N GLY A 323 -5.30 -21.19 -10.14
CA GLY A 323 -5.67 -21.37 -11.55
C GLY A 323 -5.32 -20.20 -12.48
N GLY A 324 -4.82 -19.09 -11.93
CA GLY A 324 -4.21 -18.01 -12.70
C GLY A 324 -2.82 -18.39 -13.21
N ASN A 325 -2.74 -19.32 -14.17
CA ASN A 325 -1.48 -19.64 -14.85
C ASN A 325 -1.16 -18.61 -15.95
N THR A 326 -1.76 -17.42 -15.92
CA THR A 326 -1.63 -16.40 -16.96
C THR A 326 -1.22 -15.09 -16.33
N ILE A 327 -0.02 -14.62 -16.66
CA ILE A 327 0.38 -13.24 -16.35
C ILE A 327 -0.26 -12.34 -17.38
N GLN A 328 -0.95 -11.30 -16.92
CA GLN A 328 -1.42 -10.22 -17.76
C GLN A 328 -0.54 -9.01 -17.50
N ARG A 329 0.14 -8.54 -18.55
CA ARG A 329 0.77 -7.22 -18.53
C ARG A 329 -0.27 -6.24 -19.03
N GLU A 330 -0.79 -5.39 -18.15
CA GLU A 330 -1.64 -4.28 -18.56
C GLU A 330 -0.76 -3.24 -19.26
N GLY A 331 -1.18 -2.85 -20.47
CA GLY A 331 -0.45 -1.93 -21.32
C GLY A 331 -1.43 -1.15 -22.17
N VAL A 332 -1.10 0.10 -22.47
CA VAL A 332 -1.90 0.92 -23.37
C VAL A 332 -1.63 0.44 -24.78
N ALA A 333 -2.62 -0.19 -25.40
CA ALA A 333 -2.51 -0.65 -26.78
C ALA A 333 -2.18 0.54 -27.68
N PHE A 334 -1.04 0.44 -28.37
CA PHE A 334 -0.65 1.43 -29.36
C PHE A 334 -1.65 1.38 -30.54
N GLN A 335 -2.57 2.34 -30.61
CA GLN A 335 -3.46 2.53 -31.74
C GLN A 335 -2.73 3.37 -32.80
N CYS A 336 -2.44 2.76 -33.95
CA CYS A 336 -1.94 3.42 -35.15
C CYS A 336 -3.06 3.65 -36.15
#